data_AF-A0A0A0KV40-F1
#
_entry.id   AF-A0A0A0KV40-F1
#
_cell.length_a   1.000
_cell.length_b   1.000
_cell.length_c   1.000
_cell.angle_alpha   90.00
_cell.angle_beta   90.00
_cell.angle_gamma   90.00
#
_symmetry.space_group_name_H-M   'P 1'
#
loop_
_entity.id
_entity.type
_entity.pdbx_description
1 polymer ?
#
loop_
_entity_poly.entity_id
_entity_poly.type
_entity_poly.pdbx_seq_one_letter_code
_entity_poly.pdbx_strand_id
1 'polypeptide(L)'
;MDICLFIVGQPLKAALLINYDPTGPSRLLSTIAEQEGILLNPIELNQFVDFIKRDKPQNESFSIGLNQYIMTSVHENWFCARCMNTIKHAGEGVIIVQTTAFILIAMYDGSIAAASRAMAAADQLSWVLARKNF
;
A
#
# COMPACT_ATOMS: atom_id res chain seq x y z
N MET A 1 -1.88 16.99 6.35
CA MET A 1 -2.20 16.02 7.42
C MET A 1 -1.07 15.02 7.45
N ASP A 2 -0.45 14.84 8.60
CA ASP A 2 0.70 13.96 8.70
C ASP A 2 0.22 12.52 8.85
N ILE A 3 0.38 11.70 7.80
CA ILE A 3 0.13 10.25 7.86
C ILE A 3 0.94 9.63 9.01
N CYS A 4 2.12 10.21 9.33
CA CYS A 4 2.95 9.78 10.44
C CYS A 4 2.23 9.87 11.79
N LEU A 5 1.41 10.90 12.03
CA LEU A 5 0.70 11.03 13.30
C LEU A 5 -0.39 9.95 13.50
N PHE A 6 -0.94 9.41 12.41
CA PHE A 6 -1.96 8.37 12.46
C PHE A 6 -1.41 6.97 12.73
N ILE A 7 -0.16 6.72 12.35
CA ILE A 7 0.47 5.41 12.46
C ILE A 7 1.30 5.25 13.75
N VAL A 8 1.60 6.33 14.48
CA VAL A 8 2.34 6.24 15.75
C VAL A 8 1.52 5.40 16.74
N GLY A 9 2.09 4.26 17.15
CA GLY A 9 1.42 3.28 18.03
C GLY A 9 0.45 2.31 17.34
N GLN A 10 0.31 2.39 16.01
CA GLN A 10 -0.45 1.43 15.21
C GLN A 10 0.45 0.25 14.76
N PRO A 11 -0.14 -0.87 14.31
CA PRO A 11 0.62 -1.98 13.71
C PRO A 11 1.29 -1.64 12.37
N LEU A 12 1.11 -0.41 11.87
CA LEU A 12 1.69 0.07 10.62
C LEU A 12 3.03 0.73 10.89
N LYS A 13 4.06 0.34 10.14
CA LYS A 13 5.38 0.98 10.21
C LYS A 13 5.49 2.17 9.27
N ALA A 14 4.80 2.08 8.13
CA ALA A 14 4.75 3.14 7.15
C ALA A 14 3.53 3.10 6.26
N ALA A 15 3.20 4.24 5.67
CA ALA A 15 2.14 4.33 4.69
C ALA A 15 2.46 5.35 3.59
N LEU A 16 1.95 5.05 2.40
CA LEU A 16 2.09 5.81 1.18
C LEU A 16 0.71 6.00 0.58
N LEU A 17 0.35 7.24 0.25
CA LEU A 17 -0.92 7.59 -0.37
C LEU A 17 -0.70 8.10 -1.79
N ILE A 18 -1.25 7.40 -2.77
CA ILE A 18 -1.09 7.69 -4.20
C ILE A 18 -2.42 8.19 -4.74
N ASN A 19 -2.42 9.34 -5.44
CA ASN A 19 -3.60 9.79 -6.17
C ASN A 19 -3.97 8.74 -7.22
N TYR A 20 -5.24 8.33 -7.32
CA TYR A 20 -5.65 7.27 -8.22
C TYR A 20 -6.94 7.62 -8.94
N ASP A 21 -6.84 7.67 -10.28
CA ASP A 21 -7.99 7.66 -11.16
C ASP A 21 -8.07 6.30 -11.87
N PRO A 22 -9.10 5.47 -11.61
CA PRO A 22 -9.28 4.18 -12.26
C PRO A 22 -9.53 4.31 -13.77
N THR A 23 -10.06 5.46 -14.22
CA THR A 23 -10.38 5.74 -15.64
C THR A 23 -9.32 6.60 -16.33
N GLY A 24 -8.53 7.33 -15.54
CA GLY A 24 -7.51 8.25 -16.00
C GLY A 24 -6.18 7.57 -16.36
N PRO A 25 -5.35 8.21 -17.21
CA PRO A 25 -4.02 7.71 -17.54
C PRO A 25 -3.11 7.75 -16.31
N SER A 26 -2.30 6.71 -16.10
CA SER A 26 -1.34 6.61 -14.98
C SER A 26 -0.26 7.72 -14.99
N ARG A 27 -0.21 8.57 -16.01
CA ARG A 27 0.84 9.59 -16.20
C ARG A 27 0.75 10.82 -15.30
N LEU A 28 -0.32 10.97 -14.50
CA LEU A 28 -0.55 12.12 -13.62
C LEU A 28 -0.57 11.74 -12.13
N LEU A 29 -0.02 10.58 -11.76
CA LEU A 29 -0.01 10.10 -10.38
C LEU A 29 0.95 10.95 -9.54
N SER A 30 0.40 11.70 -8.59
CA SER A 30 1.17 12.37 -7.55
C SER A 30 1.10 11.55 -6.27
N THR A 31 2.23 11.38 -5.61
CA THR A 31 2.21 10.97 -4.20
C THR A 31 1.58 12.08 -3.37
N ILE A 32 0.48 11.77 -2.67
CA ILE A 32 -0.25 12.72 -1.83
C ILE A 32 0.44 12.87 -0.47
N ALA A 33 0.99 11.78 0.07
CA ALA A 33 1.77 11.79 1.31
C ALA A 33 2.63 10.52 1.44
N GLU A 34 3.86 10.71 1.94
CA GLU A 34 4.85 9.68 2.26
C GLU A 34 5.25 9.84 3.71
N GLN A 35 5.44 8.73 4.42
CA GLN A 35 6.31 8.76 5.59
C GLN A 35 7.77 8.63 5.15
N GLU A 36 8.64 9.36 5.84
CA GLU A 36 10.09 9.38 5.65
C GLU A 36 10.67 7.95 5.50
N GLY A 37 11.28 7.68 4.33
CA GLY A 37 11.98 6.43 4.03
C GLY A 37 11.41 5.57 2.89
N ILE A 38 10.21 5.88 2.37
CA ILE A 38 9.69 5.25 1.14
C ILE A 38 9.98 6.16 -0.04
N LEU A 39 11.00 5.85 -0.83
CA LEU A 39 11.31 6.56 -2.07
C LEU A 39 10.84 5.72 -3.27
N LEU A 40 9.65 6.03 -3.78
CA LEU A 40 9.22 5.51 -5.09
C LEU A 40 9.51 6.54 -6.16
N ASN A 41 10.29 6.16 -7.16
CA ASN A 41 10.44 7.02 -8.33
C ASN A 41 9.16 6.95 -9.21
N PRO A 42 8.92 7.93 -10.09
CA PRO A 42 7.72 7.96 -10.92
C PRO A 42 7.54 6.73 -11.84
N ILE A 43 8.63 6.07 -12.24
CA ILE A 43 8.57 4.87 -13.09
C ILE A 43 8.02 3.69 -12.30
N GLU A 44 8.57 3.45 -11.11
CA GLU A 44 8.12 2.41 -10.18
C GLU A 44 6.65 2.63 -9.78
N LEU A 45 6.28 3.88 -9.51
CA LEU A 45 4.91 4.25 -9.17
C LEU A 45 3.94 3.91 -10.31
N ASN A 46 4.29 4.25 -11.55
CA ASN A 46 3.48 3.92 -12.73
C ASN A 46 3.36 2.41 -12.92
N GLN A 47 4.45 1.67 -12.80
CA GLN A 47 4.44 0.21 -12.92
C GLN A 47 3.55 -0.44 -11.87
N PHE A 48 3.60 0.05 -10.63
CA PHE A 48 2.74 -0.43 -9.55
C PHE A 48 1.26 -0.12 -9.83
N VAL A 49 0.92 1.09 -10.26
CA VAL A 49 -0.49 1.42 -10.55
C VAL A 49 -1.01 0.66 -11.76
N ASP A 50 -0.19 0.47 -12.80
CA ASP A 50 -0.54 -0.36 -13.95
C ASP A 50 -0.75 -1.83 -13.54
N PHE A 51 0.06 -2.33 -12.60
CA PHE A 51 -0.13 -3.66 -12.00
C PHE A 51 -1.47 -3.78 -11.28
N ILE A 52 -1.84 -2.79 -10.44
CA ILE A 52 -3.13 -2.79 -9.71
C ILE A 52 -4.34 -2.62 -10.66
N LYS A 53 -4.16 -1.95 -11.81
CA LYS A 53 -5.19 -1.77 -12.84
C LYS A 53 -5.40 -3.01 -13.72
N ARG A 54 -4.38 -3.85 -13.91
CA ARG A 54 -4.55 -5.16 -14.58
C ARG A 54 -5.48 -6.03 -13.75
N ASP A 55 -6.13 -7.02 -14.36
CA ASP A 55 -7.19 -7.88 -13.77
C ASP A 55 -6.65 -8.84 -12.68
N LYS A 56 -6.07 -8.23 -11.64
CA LYS A 56 -5.61 -8.70 -10.33
C LYS A 56 -5.28 -10.20 -10.24
N PRO A 57 -4.28 -10.68 -11.00
CA PRO A 57 -3.90 -12.08 -10.99
C PRO A 57 -3.32 -12.46 -9.62
N GLN A 58 -3.94 -13.47 -8.98
CA GLN A 58 -3.34 -14.10 -7.80
C GLN A 58 -1.97 -14.68 -8.15
N ASN A 59 -1.01 -14.59 -7.22
CA ASN A 59 0.40 -15.03 -7.36
C ASN A 59 1.32 -14.18 -8.25
N GLU A 60 0.90 -13.03 -8.76
CA GLU A 60 1.87 -12.11 -9.35
C GLU A 60 2.62 -11.29 -8.28
N SER A 61 3.85 -10.92 -8.62
CA SER A 61 4.71 -10.09 -7.78
C SER A 61 4.88 -8.70 -8.35
N PHE A 62 4.99 -7.71 -7.47
CA PHE A 62 5.29 -6.32 -7.82
C PHE A 62 6.40 -5.79 -6.92
N SER A 63 6.98 -4.64 -7.29
CA SER A 63 8.04 -4.01 -6.52
C SER A 63 7.58 -2.68 -5.93
N ILE A 64 8.02 -2.40 -4.70
CA ILE A 64 7.94 -1.08 -4.08
C ILE A 64 9.37 -0.76 -3.62
N GLY A 65 10.02 0.19 -4.29
CA GLY A 65 11.43 0.46 -4.12
C GLY A 65 12.26 -0.79 -4.43
N LEU A 66 13.18 -1.14 -3.53
CA LEU A 66 14.04 -2.32 -3.67
C LEU A 66 13.37 -3.63 -3.23
N ASN A 67 12.16 -3.57 -2.66
CA ASN A 67 11.48 -4.74 -2.11
C ASN A 67 10.50 -5.34 -3.13
N GLN A 68 10.54 -6.66 -3.27
CA GLN A 68 9.61 -7.42 -4.11
C GLN A 68 8.55 -8.06 -3.22
N TYR A 69 7.28 -7.88 -3.59
CA TYR A 69 6.12 -8.37 -2.85
C TYR A 69 5.33 -9.35 -3.71
N ILE A 70 4.86 -10.43 -3.09
CA ILE A 70 3.93 -11.39 -3.71
C ILE A 70 2.54 -11.23 -3.11
N MET A 71 1.52 -11.19 -3.96
CA MET A 71 0.13 -11.13 -3.53
C MET A 71 -0.26 -12.43 -2.81
N THR A 72 -0.79 -12.31 -1.59
CA THR A 72 -1.17 -13.46 -0.76
C THR A 72 -2.68 -13.59 -0.56
N SER A 73 -3.40 -12.47 -0.56
CA SER A 73 -4.86 -12.46 -0.50
C SER A 73 -5.42 -11.26 -1.23
N VAL A 74 -6.50 -11.48 -1.96
CA VAL A 74 -7.24 -10.44 -2.67
C VAL A 74 -8.66 -10.42 -2.15
N HIS A 75 -9.11 -9.27 -1.70
CA HIS A 75 -10.50 -8.95 -1.36
C HIS A 75 -10.99 -7.83 -2.27
N GLU A 76 -12.28 -7.48 -2.22
CA GLU A 76 -12.94 -6.58 -3.17
C GLU A 76 -12.14 -5.31 -3.47
N ASN A 77 -11.71 -4.60 -2.43
CA ASN A 77 -10.94 -3.36 -2.52
C ASN A 77 -9.58 -3.42 -1.82
N TRP A 78 -9.25 -4.48 -1.07
CA TRP A 78 -7.99 -4.61 -0.34
C TRP A 78 -7.18 -5.84 -0.72
N PHE A 79 -5.86 -5.70 -0.61
CA PHE A 79 -4.92 -6.74 -0.94
C PHE A 79 -3.86 -6.87 0.13
N CYS A 80 -3.46 -8.10 0.43
CA CYS A 80 -2.29 -8.35 1.26
C CYS A 80 -1.18 -8.92 0.40
N ALA A 81 0.01 -8.35 0.53
CA ALA A 81 1.21 -8.88 -0.08
C ALA A 81 2.33 -9.06 0.95
N ARG A 82 3.20 -10.03 0.72
CA ARG A 82 4.33 -10.35 1.59
C ARG A 82 5.64 -10.04 0.88
N CYS A 83 6.57 -9.43 1.61
CA CYS A 83 7.90 -9.13 1.10
C CYS A 83 8.68 -10.44 0.95
N MET A 84 9.22 -10.69 -0.24
CA MET A 84 9.99 -11.88 -0.57
C MET A 84 11.47 -11.75 -0.21
N ASN A 85 12.01 -10.55 -0.30
CA ASN A 85 13.44 -10.27 -0.12
C ASN A 85 13.76 -9.55 1.20
N THR A 86 12.85 -9.62 2.18
CA THR A 86 13.10 -9.06 3.52
C THR A 86 14.11 -9.90 4.29
N ILE A 87 15.03 -9.22 4.97
CA ILE A 87 15.96 -9.84 5.93
C ILE A 87 15.37 -10.00 7.34
N LYS A 88 14.16 -9.47 7.58
CA LYS A 88 13.52 -9.55 8.90
C LYS A 88 12.95 -10.95 9.11
N HIS A 89 13.41 -11.65 10.15
CA HIS A 89 12.97 -13.02 10.48
C HIS A 89 11.45 -13.15 10.70
N ALA A 90 10.81 -12.13 11.28
CA ALA A 90 9.36 -12.12 11.47
C ALA A 90 8.60 -11.85 10.14
N GLY A 91 9.32 -11.43 9.10
CA GLY A 91 8.83 -11.02 7.81
C GLY A 91 8.26 -9.60 7.79
N GLU A 92 7.79 -9.21 6.62
CA GLU A 92 7.27 -7.89 6.30
C GLU A 92 6.17 -8.04 5.25
N GLY A 93 5.21 -7.13 5.24
CA GLY A 93 4.22 -7.08 4.18
C GLY A 93 3.63 -5.70 3.97
N VAL A 94 2.74 -5.64 3.00
CA VAL A 94 1.96 -4.45 2.67
C VAL A 94 0.49 -4.82 2.57
N ILE A 95 -0.34 -3.90 3.03
CA ILE A 95 -1.77 -3.86 2.79
C ILE A 95 -2.02 -2.77 1.76
N ILE A 96 -2.65 -3.12 0.65
CA ILE A 96 -3.03 -2.16 -0.40
C ILE A 96 -4.52 -1.97 -0.30
N VAL A 97 -4.98 -0.73 -0.19
CA VAL A 97 -6.39 -0.34 -0.18
C VAL A 97 -6.64 0.53 -1.40
N GLN A 98 -7.47 0.03 -2.31
CA GLN A 98 -7.85 0.73 -3.52
C GLN A 98 -9.22 1.41 -3.31
N THR A 99 -9.26 2.73 -3.47
CA THR A 99 -10.51 3.50 -3.46
C THR A 99 -10.76 4.10 -4.85
N THR A 100 -11.84 4.88 -4.98
CA THR A 100 -12.15 5.61 -6.22
C THR A 100 -11.31 6.85 -6.45
N ALA A 101 -10.59 7.33 -5.43
CA ALA A 101 -9.82 8.59 -5.46
C ALA A 101 -8.33 8.40 -5.17
N PHE A 102 -7.95 7.33 -4.46
CA PHE A 102 -6.57 7.06 -4.09
C PHE A 102 -6.27 5.57 -3.92
N ILE A 103 -4.99 5.24 -3.95
CA ILE A 103 -4.47 3.96 -3.46
C ILE A 103 -3.68 4.24 -2.19
N LEU A 104 -4.02 3.56 -1.10
CA LEU A 104 -3.25 3.56 0.14
C LEU A 104 -2.41 2.27 0.18
N ILE A 105 -1.10 2.43 0.38
CA ILE A 105 -0.18 1.33 0.64
C ILE A 105 0.27 1.46 2.10
N ALA A 106 -0.09 0.50 2.93
CA ALA A 106 0.26 0.46 4.34
C ALA A 106 1.21 -0.70 4.63
N MET A 107 2.44 -0.39 5.04
CA MET A 107 3.49 -1.37 5.34
C MET A 107 3.45 -1.77 6.81
N TYR A 108 3.77 -3.03 7.09
CA TYR A 108 3.89 -3.55 8.45
C TYR A 108 5.04 -4.55 8.56
N ASP A 109 5.60 -4.66 9.77
CA ASP A 109 6.53 -5.72 10.11
C ASP A 109 5.80 -6.86 10.83
N GLY A 110 6.29 -8.08 10.67
CA GLY A 110 5.83 -9.24 11.43
C GLY A 110 5.12 -10.29 10.61
N SER A 111 4.53 -11.26 11.31
CA SER A 111 3.93 -12.47 10.75
C SER A 111 2.55 -12.21 10.14
N ILE A 112 1.89 -13.28 9.67
CA ILE A 112 0.51 -13.24 9.20
C ILE A 112 -0.44 -12.68 10.27
N ALA A 113 -0.20 -12.97 11.56
CA ALA A 113 -1.03 -12.42 12.65
C ALA A 113 -0.86 -10.89 12.80
N ALA A 114 0.31 -10.34 12.44
CA ALA A 114 0.50 -8.89 12.37
C ALA A 114 -0.24 -8.29 11.16
N ALA A 115 -0.35 -9.03 10.07
CA ALA A 115 -1.09 -8.62 8.86
C ALA A 115 -2.56 -8.31 9.17
N SER A 116 -3.24 -9.13 9.98
CA SER A 116 -4.64 -8.89 10.35
C SER A 116 -4.83 -7.57 11.11
N ARG A 117 -3.91 -7.23 12.02
CA ARG A 117 -3.95 -5.94 12.73
C ARG A 117 -3.62 -4.79 11.79
N ALA A 118 -2.63 -4.96 10.92
CA ALA A 118 -2.26 -3.98 9.91
C ALA A 118 -3.43 -3.70 8.94
N MET A 119 -4.19 -4.72 8.56
CA MET A 119 -5.37 -4.59 7.72
C MET A 119 -6.45 -3.73 8.38
N ALA A 120 -6.78 -4.00 9.64
CA ALA A 120 -7.76 -3.20 10.39
C ALA A 120 -7.32 -1.74 10.52
N ALA A 121 -6.03 -1.49 10.77
CA ALA A 121 -5.48 -0.14 10.84
C ALA A 121 -5.48 0.56 9.47
N ALA A 122 -5.16 -0.17 8.39
CA ALA A 122 -5.18 0.36 7.02
C ALA A 122 -6.59 0.71 6.55
N ASP A 123 -7.58 -0.11 6.89
CA ASP A 123 -9.00 0.18 6.64
C ASP A 123 -9.42 1.47 7.35
N GLN A 124 -9.19 1.54 8.67
CA GLN A 124 -9.51 2.73 9.46
C GLN A 124 -8.83 3.99 8.90
N LEU A 125 -7.56 3.89 8.49
CA LEU A 125 -6.83 4.98 7.87
C LEU A 125 -7.46 5.39 6.54
N SER A 126 -7.81 4.42 5.67
CA SER A 126 -8.46 4.69 4.39
C SER A 126 -9.78 5.43 4.56
N TRP A 127 -10.58 5.06 5.56
CA TRP A 127 -11.87 5.67 5.83
C TRP A 127 -11.74 7.11 6.35
N VAL A 128 -10.77 7.37 7.21
CA VAL A 128 -10.47 8.74 7.67
C VAL A 128 -9.99 9.62 6.53
N LEU A 129 -9.16 9.09 5.63
CA LEU A 129 -8.67 9.81 4.46
C LEU A 129 -9.80 10.12 3.47
N ALA A 130 -10.67 9.15 3.17
CA ALA A 130 -11.82 9.34 2.31
C ALA A 130 -12.76 10.44 2.82
N ARG A 131 -13.00 10.51 4.14
CA ARG A 131 -13.82 11.57 4.77
C ARG A 131 -13.23 12.97 4.66
N LYS A 132 -11.93 13.07 4.43
CA LYS A 132 -11.22 14.34 4.25
C LYS A 132 -11.15 14.78 2.79
N ASN A 133 -11.89 14.10 1.90
CA ASN A 133 -11.99 14.40 0.47
C ASN A 133 -10.62 14.43 -0.23
N PHE A 134 -9.78 13.44 0.10
CA PHE A 134 -8.67 13.05 -0.77
C PHE A 134 -9.19 12.19 -1.93
#